data_AF-A0A6P0Z5J6-F1
#
_entry.id   AF-A0A6P0Z5J6-F1
#
_cell.length_a   1.000
_cell.length_b   1.000
_cell.length_c   1.000
_cell.angle_alpha   90.00
_cell.angle_beta   90.00
_cell.angle_gamma   90.00
#
_symmetry.space_group_name_H-M   'P 1'
#
loop_
_entity.id
_entity.type
_entity.pdbx_description
1 polymer ?
#
loop_
_entity_poly.entity_id
_entity_poly.type
_entity_poly.pdbx_seq_one_letter_code
_entity_poly.pdbx_strand_id
1 'polypeptide(L)'
;MDWQLLGLSFITVFVAEIGDKSQLAAIALGGSLKSPRIVFLGTVSALLLASLLGVLIGGGVAYLLPVRILKLIAAIGFALIGIRLLLPTKAECD
;
A
#
# COMPACT_ATOMS: atom_id res chain seq x y z
N MET A 1 -6.44 -26.82 0.49
CA MET A 1 -6.29 -25.35 0.54
C MET A 1 -6.23 -24.97 2.00
N ASP A 2 -5.08 -24.50 2.48
CA ASP A 2 -4.91 -24.14 3.89
C ASP A 2 -5.75 -22.90 4.23
N TRP A 3 -6.97 -23.14 4.70
CA TRP A 3 -7.91 -22.08 5.05
C TRP A 3 -7.37 -21.17 6.16
N GLN A 4 -6.48 -21.71 7.00
CA GLN A 4 -5.78 -20.97 8.05
C GLN A 4 -4.81 -19.92 7.47
N LEU A 5 -4.09 -20.24 6.40
CA LEU A 5 -3.20 -19.30 5.71
C LEU A 5 -3.97 -18.16 5.05
N LEU A 6 -5.14 -18.47 4.48
CA LEU A 6 -6.03 -17.48 3.89
C LEU A 6 -6.56 -16.52 4.98
N GLY A 7 -7.04 -17.05 6.11
CA GLY A 7 -7.51 -16.24 7.23
C GLY A 7 -6.41 -15.34 7.83
N LEU A 8 -5.21 -15.88 8.06
CA LEU A 8 -4.07 -15.13 8.62
C LEU A 8 -3.60 -14.01 7.69
N SER A 9 -3.43 -14.31 6.41
CA SER A 9 -3.02 -13.30 5.42
C SER A 9 -4.07 -12.22 5.26
N PHE A 10 -5.36 -12.59 5.18
CA PHE A 10 -6.46 -11.63 5.10
C PHE A 10 -6.49 -10.69 6.30
N ILE A 11 -6.50 -11.22 7.54
CA ILE A 11 -6.56 -10.38 8.74
C ILE A 11 -5.34 -9.48 8.85
N THR A 12 -4.14 -10.00 8.58
CA THR A 12 -2.90 -9.22 8.69
C THR A 12 -2.90 -8.04 7.72
N VAL A 13 -3.24 -8.29 6.44
CA VAL A 13 -3.31 -7.25 5.42
C VAL A 13 -4.47 -6.28 5.71
N PHE A 14 -5.63 -6.80 6.10
CA PHE A 14 -6.79 -5.98 6.43
C PHE A 14 -6.47 -4.98 7.54
N VAL A 15 -5.91 -5.44 8.67
CA VAL A 15 -5.53 -4.56 9.79
C VAL A 15 -4.45 -3.56 9.37
N ALA A 16 -3.47 -3.98 8.55
CA ALA A 16 -2.43 -3.09 8.05
C ALA A 16 -2.97 -1.98 7.13
N GLU A 17 -4.08 -2.24 6.43
CA GLU A 17 -4.69 -1.31 5.47
C GLU A 17 -5.79 -0.44 6.09
N ILE A 18 -6.36 -0.78 7.26
CA ILE A 18 -7.43 0.02 7.87
C ILE A 18 -6.95 1.45 8.18
N GLY A 19 -7.62 2.42 7.58
CA GLY A 19 -7.32 3.84 7.78
C GLY A 19 -6.14 4.36 6.96
N ASP A 20 -5.71 3.61 5.94
CA ASP A 20 -4.71 4.12 5.01
C ASP A 20 -5.21 5.38 4.27
N LYS A 21 -4.24 6.21 3.86
CA LYS A 21 -4.47 7.45 3.11
C LYS A 21 -5.27 7.21 1.84
N SER A 22 -5.10 6.06 1.18
CA SER A 22 -5.90 5.67 0.02
C SER A 22 -7.39 5.53 0.34
N GLN A 23 -7.75 5.01 1.52
CA GLN A 23 -9.13 4.86 1.96
C GLN A 23 -9.77 6.20 2.28
N LEU A 24 -9.05 7.10 2.95
CA LEU A 24 -9.51 8.47 3.21
C LEU A 24 -9.73 9.26 1.91
N ALA A 25 -8.82 9.11 0.94
CA ALA A 25 -8.97 9.71 -0.38
C ALA A 25 -10.21 9.18 -1.12
N ALA A 26 -10.47 7.87 -1.06
CA ALA A 26 -11.65 7.26 -1.66
C ALA A 26 -12.95 7.77 -1.03
N ILE A 27 -13.00 7.93 0.30
CA ILE A 27 -14.16 8.49 1.01
C ILE A 27 -14.36 9.96 0.64
N ALA A 28 -13.30 10.77 0.61
CA ALA A 28 -13.38 12.18 0.25
C ALA A 28 -13.86 12.39 -1.20
N LEU A 29 -13.34 11.62 -2.14
CA LEU A 29 -13.77 11.62 -3.55
C LEU A 29 -15.21 11.10 -3.69
N GLY A 30 -15.56 10.05 -2.94
CA GLY A 30 -16.90 9.46 -2.93
C GLY A 30 -17.98 10.42 -2.42
N GLY A 31 -17.65 11.26 -1.43
CA GLY A 31 -18.53 12.31 -0.92
C GLY A 31 -18.63 13.55 -1.82
N SER A 32 -17.60 13.82 -2.64
CA SER A 32 -17.55 15.01 -3.49
C SER A 32 -18.14 14.81 -4.88
N LEU A 33 -18.19 13.57 -5.40
CA LEU A 33 -18.72 13.26 -6.72
C LEU A 33 -20.20 12.82 -6.68
N LYS A 34 -20.98 13.27 -7.67
CA LYS A 34 -22.40 12.87 -7.85
C LYS A 34 -22.62 11.36 -8.04
N SER A 35 -21.57 10.60 -8.37
CA SER A 35 -21.66 9.16 -8.66
C SER A 35 -20.64 8.36 -7.82
N PRO A 36 -21.02 7.90 -6.62
CA PRO A 36 -20.15 7.11 -5.75
C PRO A 36 -19.75 5.76 -6.38
N ARG A 37 -20.55 5.24 -7.31
CA ARG A 37 -20.27 3.99 -8.05
C ARG A 37 -19.02 4.11 -8.93
N ILE A 38 -18.78 5.27 -9.53
CA ILE A 38 -17.61 5.51 -10.39
C ILE A 38 -16.36 5.61 -9.53
N VAL A 39 -16.43 6.29 -8.39
CA VAL A 39 -15.31 6.39 -7.43
C VAL A 39 -14.93 5.01 -6.89
N PHE A 40 -15.93 4.18 -6.58
CA PHE A 40 -15.69 2.80 -6.15
C PHE A 40 -14.94 2.00 -7.23
N LEU A 41 -15.45 1.97 -8.47
CA LEU A 41 -14.81 1.26 -9.57
C LEU A 41 -13.41 1.80 -9.89
N GLY A 42 -13.23 3.12 -9.83
CA GLY A 42 -11.92 3.76 -10.02
C GLY A 42 -10.91 3.36 -8.94
N THR A 43 -11.33 3.34 -7.67
CA THR A 43 -10.45 2.97 -6.56
C THR A 43 -10.08 1.48 -6.61
N VAL A 44 -11.07 0.61 -6.87
CA VAL A 44 -10.83 -0.84 -6.99
C VAL A 44 -9.91 -1.14 -8.18
N SER A 45 -10.17 -0.54 -9.34
CA SER A 45 -9.31 -0.75 -10.52
C SER A 45 -7.90 -0.22 -10.31
N ALA A 46 -7.74 0.96 -9.68
CA ALA A 46 -6.43 1.49 -9.32
C ALA A 46 -5.66 0.55 -8.38
N LEU A 47 -6.31 0.02 -7.34
CA LEU A 47 -5.70 -0.92 -6.40
C LEU A 47 -5.27 -2.22 -7.09
N LEU A 48 -6.13 -2.79 -7.94
CA LEU A 48 -5.82 -3.99 -8.71
C LEU A 48 -4.64 -3.77 -9.65
N LEU A 49 -4.61 -2.65 -10.37
CA LEU A 49 -3.52 -2.32 -11.28
C LEU A 49 -2.20 -2.11 -10.53
N ALA A 50 -2.22 -1.35 -9.43
CA ALA A 50 -1.03 -1.13 -8.61
C ALA A 50 -0.47 -2.45 -8.05
N SER A 51 -1.36 -3.32 -7.55
CA SER A 51 -0.99 -4.63 -7.02
C SER A 51 -0.43 -5.55 -8.10
N LEU A 52 -1.07 -5.59 -9.28
CA LEU A 52 -0.62 -6.39 -10.41
C LEU A 52 0.77 -5.96 -10.87
N LEU A 53 0.98 -4.65 -11.07
CA LEU A 53 2.30 -4.12 -11.44
C LEU A 53 3.34 -4.43 -10.35
N GLY A 54 2.97 -4.29 -9.08
CA GLY A 54 3.84 -4.64 -7.95
C GLY A 54 4.28 -6.10 -7.96
N VAL A 55 3.37 -7.04 -8.25
CA VAL A 55 3.69 -8.47 -8.34
C VAL A 55 4.52 -8.79 -9.59
N LEU A 56 4.19 -8.23 -10.75
CA LEU A 56 4.94 -8.47 -11.98
C LEU A 56 6.38 -7.99 -11.87
N ILE A 57 6.58 -6.75 -11.38
CA ILE A 57 7.91 -6.17 -11.19
C ILE A 57 8.63 -6.87 -10.03
N GLY A 58 7.95 -7.04 -8.89
CA GLY A 58 8.52 -7.65 -7.70
C GLY A 58 8.96 -9.09 -7.91
N GLY A 59 8.18 -9.89 -8.66
CA GLY A 59 8.53 -11.25 -9.04
C GLY A 59 9.77 -11.31 -9.94
N GLY A 60 9.87 -10.41 -10.93
CA GLY A 60 11.05 -10.31 -11.79
C GLY A 60 12.31 -9.92 -11.01
N VAL A 61 12.20 -8.95 -10.10
CA VAL A 61 13.32 -8.50 -9.25
C VAL A 61 13.73 -9.60 -8.26
N ALA A 62 12.79 -10.36 -7.73
CA ALA A 62 13.07 -11.46 -6.80
C ALA A 62 13.84 -12.63 -7.46
N TYR A 63 13.74 -12.79 -8.78
CA TYR A 63 14.53 -13.78 -9.52
C TYR A 63 15.97 -13.31 -9.75
N LEU A 64 16.18 -12.00 -9.94
CA LEU A 64 17.48 -11.41 -10.25
C LEU A 64 18.33 -11.13 -9.01
N LEU A 65 17.70 -10.82 -7.86
CA LEU A 65 18.40 -10.39 -6.65
C LEU A 65 18.34 -11.43 -5.52
N PRO A 66 19.46 -11.68 -4.82
CA PRO A 66 19.47 -12.47 -3.59
C PRO A 66 18.51 -11.89 -2.53
N VAL A 67 17.71 -12.75 -1.91
CA VAL A 67 16.72 -12.38 -0.87
C VAL A 67 17.33 -11.52 0.25
N ARG A 68 18.61 -11.73 0.58
CA ARG A 68 19.32 -10.94 1.61
C ARG A 68 19.45 -9.47 1.23
N ILE A 69 19.74 -9.18 -0.04
CA ILE A 69 19.87 -7.81 -0.54
C ILE A 69 18.50 -7.14 -0.57
N LEU A 70 17.48 -7.87 -1.03
CA LEU A 70 16.10 -7.36 -1.07
C LEU A 70 15.60 -6.96 0.33
N LYS A 71 15.85 -7.81 1.34
CA LYS A 71 15.52 -7.50 2.75
C LYS A 71 16.28 -6.29 3.28
N LEU A 72 17.56 -6.14 2.93
CA LEU A 72 18.36 -4.99 3.35
C LEU A 72 17.83 -3.69 2.75
N ILE A 73 17.51 -3.69 1.45
CA ILE A 73 16.91 -2.53 0.76
C ILE A 73 15.58 -2.16 1.42
N ALA A 74 14.71 -3.14 1.67
CA ALA A 74 13.43 -2.90 2.35
C ALA A 74 13.64 -2.30 3.75
N ALA A 75 14.57 -2.86 4.55
CA ALA A 75 14.86 -2.37 5.89
C ALA A 75 15.35 -0.91 5.87
N ILE A 76 16.26 -0.57 4.95
CA ILE A 76 16.76 0.81 4.79
C ILE A 76 15.63 1.75 4.35
N GLY A 77 14.79 1.34 3.38
CA GLY A 77 13.66 2.12 2.91
C GLY A 77 12.65 2.43 4.03
N PHE A 78 12.26 1.40 4.79
CA PHE A 78 11.38 1.57 5.95
C PHE A 78 12.01 2.44 7.05
N ALA A 79 13.31 2.27 7.32
CA ALA A 79 14.01 3.11 8.29
C ALA A 79 14.01 4.59 7.86
N LEU A 80 14.27 4.88 6.58
CA LEU A 80 14.24 6.24 6.05
C LEU A 80 12.84 6.87 6.16
N ILE A 81 11.79 6.12 5.80
CA ILE A 81 10.39 6.58 5.94
C ILE A 81 10.05 6.81 7.42
N GLY A 82 10.43 5.89 8.30
CA GLY A 82 10.21 6.01 9.75
C GLY A 82 10.93 7.23 10.34
N ILE A 83 12.19 7.46 9.98
CA ILE A 83 12.95 8.65 10.40
C ILE A 83 12.29 9.92 9.87
N ARG A 84 11.90 9.96 8.59
CA ARG A 84 11.19 11.11 7.99
C ARG A 84 9.88 11.41 8.70
N LEU A 85 9.15 10.39 9.14
CA LEU A 85 7.89 10.54 9.87
C LEU A 85 8.11 11.07 11.31
N LEU A 86 9.19 10.63 11.96
CA LEU A 86 9.55 11.05 13.33
C LEU A 86 10.18 12.45 13.38
N LEU A 87 10.88 12.85 12.31
CA LEU A 87 11.40 14.21 12.22
C LEU A 87 10.23 15.18 12.11
N PRO A 88 10.10 16.15 13.02
CA PRO A 88 9.13 17.21 12.88
C PRO A 88 9.48 18.00 11.62
N THR A 89 8.74 17.74 10.54
CA THR A 89 8.73 18.62 9.38
C THR A 89 8.19 19.93 9.91
N LYS A 90 9.03 20.98 9.95
CA LYS A 90 8.54 22.34 10.14
C LYS A 90 7.40 22.52 9.15
N ALA A 91 6.19 22.75 9.65
CA ALA A 91 5.06 23.05 8.82
C ALA A 91 5.47 24.19 7.89
N GLU A 92 5.43 23.94 6.59
CA GLU A 92 5.46 24.99 5.58
C GLU A 92 4.24 25.86 5.91
N CYS A 93 4.51 27.04 6.45
CA CYS A 93 3.51 28.06 6.66
C CYS A 93 3.34 28.76 5.32
N ASP A 94 2.44 28.26 4.49
CA ASP A 94 1.86 28.98 3.35
C ASP A 94 0.33 28.90 3.44
#